data_AF-A0A7J8BK38-F1
#
_entry.id   AF-A0A7J8BK38-F1
#
_cell.length_a   1.000
_cell.length_b   1.000
_cell.length_c   1.000
_cell.angle_alpha   90.00
_cell.angle_beta   90.00
_cell.angle_gamma   90.00
#
_symmetry.space_group_name_H-M   'P 1'
#
loop_
_entity.id
_entity.type
_entity.pdbx_description
1 polymer ?
#
loop_
_entity_poly.entity_id
_entity_poly.type
_entity_poly.pdbx_seq_one_letter_code
_entity_poly.pdbx_strand_id
1 'polypeptide(L)'
;MLSGTGRLQIRNPTKKEQGLYGCSVASRLGSDSESSPVLYAEAPVILFAERNISRPEHGPLSAVVGSTVIAALGANVTIQCPVRVSLKISGKKILG
;
A
#
# COMPACT_ATOMS: atom_id res chain seq x y z
N MET A 1 4.72 27.89 11.09
CA MET A 1 3.87 28.63 12.04
C MET A 1 2.83 27.69 12.61
N LEU A 2 2.76 27.58 13.94
CA LEU A 2 1.78 26.77 14.67
C LEU A 2 0.43 27.51 14.67
N SER A 3 -0.46 27.14 13.76
CA SER A 3 -1.83 27.66 13.75
C SER A 3 -2.74 26.76 14.57
N GLY A 4 -2.92 27.09 15.86
CA GLY A 4 -4.10 26.82 16.72
C GLY A 4 -4.64 25.39 16.90
N THR A 5 -4.14 24.43 16.14
CA THR A 5 -4.56 23.03 16.12
C THR A 5 -3.27 22.25 16.29
N GLY A 6 -3.18 21.40 17.31
CA GLY A 6 -2.02 20.53 17.55
C GLY A 6 -1.87 19.47 16.47
N ARG A 7 -1.76 19.89 15.20
CA ARG A 7 -1.76 19.04 14.02
C ARG A 7 -0.34 18.82 13.55
N LEU A 8 0.09 17.57 13.60
CA LEU A 8 1.31 17.10 12.95
C LEU A 8 0.98 16.62 11.54
N GLN A 9 1.69 17.14 10.53
CA GLN A 9 1.60 16.66 9.15
C GLN A 9 2.93 16.04 8.75
N ILE A 10 2.94 14.72 8.52
CA ILE A 10 4.09 13.99 7.99
C ILE A 10 3.97 13.97 6.46
N ARG A 11 4.97 14.48 5.74
CA ARG A 11 5.00 14.51 4.26
C ARG A 11 6.06 13.54 3.76
N ASN A 12 5.76 12.82 2.67
CA ASN A 12 6.64 11.80 2.09
C ASN A 12 7.20 10.83 3.14
N PRO A 13 6.33 10.16 3.93
CA PRO A 13 6.78 9.28 4.99
C PRO A 13 7.63 8.15 4.44
N THR A 14 8.69 7.81 5.17
CA THR A 14 9.50 6.63 4.99
C THR A 14 9.26 5.68 6.16
N LYS A 15 9.92 4.53 6.14
CA LYS A 15 9.90 3.58 7.27
C LYS A 15 10.37 4.19 8.59
N LYS A 16 11.14 5.28 8.56
CA LYS A 16 11.66 5.96 9.75
C LYS A 16 10.57 6.64 10.56
N GLU A 17 9.51 7.09 9.89
CA GLU A 17 8.38 7.78 10.53
C GLU A 17 7.40 6.79 11.17
N GLN A 18 7.56 5.47 11.00
CA GLN A 18 6.76 4.46 11.69
C GLN A 18 7.04 4.49 13.20
N GLY A 19 6.00 4.59 14.01
CA GLY A 19 6.16 4.65 15.46
C GLY A 19 4.89 5.03 16.20
N LEU A 20 5.02 5.23 17.51
CA LEU A 20 3.94 5.75 18.36
C LEU A 20 4.13 7.26 18.54
N TYR A 21 3.12 8.03 18.17
CA TYR A 21 3.15 9.49 18.26
C TYR A 21 2.26 9.93 19.42
N GLY A 22 2.84 10.71 20.33
CA GLY A 22 2.15 11.31 21.46
C GLY A 22 1.78 12.77 21.19
N CYS A 23 0.66 13.20 21.74
CA CYS A 23 0.28 14.60 21.87
C CYS A 23 0.11 14.92 23.35
N SER A 24 0.83 15.91 23.85
CA SER A 24 0.78 16.33 25.26
C SER A 24 0.43 17.80 25.34
N VAL A 25 -0.52 18.14 26.21
CA VAL A 25 -0.96 19.52 26.45
C VAL A 25 -0.79 19.82 27.94
N ALA A 26 -0.24 20.99 28.25
CA ALA A 26 -0.05 21.45 29.62
C ALA A 26 -0.71 22.81 29.83
N SER A 27 -1.33 22.97 31.00
CA SER A 27 -1.95 24.21 31.48
C SER A 27 -1.53 24.49 32.92
N ARG A 28 -1.89 25.66 33.46
CA ARG A 28 -1.65 25.98 34.88
C ARG A 28 -2.38 25.06 35.86
N LEU A 29 -3.41 24.35 35.40
CA LEU A 29 -4.26 23.49 36.22
C LEU A 29 -3.89 22.00 36.10
N GLY A 30 -3.02 21.63 35.15
CA GLY A 30 -2.64 20.24 34.91
C GLY A 30 -2.22 19.97 33.47
N SER A 31 -1.91 18.70 33.19
CA SER A 31 -1.48 18.20 31.88
C SER A 31 -2.28 16.97 31.48
N ASP A 32 -2.47 16.79 30.18
CA ASP A 32 -3.10 15.61 29.58
C ASP A 32 -2.27 15.11 28.38
N SER A 33 -2.36 13.83 28.05
CA SER A 33 -1.59 13.22 26.95
C SER A 33 -2.25 12.02 26.32
N GLU A 34 -2.24 11.98 24.99
CA GLU A 34 -2.80 10.89 24.18
C GLU A 34 -1.78 10.38 23.16
N SER A 35 -1.97 9.14 22.66
CA SER A 35 -1.04 8.56 21.68
C SER A 35 -1.72 7.76 20.57
N SER A 36 -1.13 7.79 19.37
CA SER A 36 -1.62 7.06 18.19
C SER A 36 -0.49 6.39 17.42
N PRO A 37 -0.70 5.17 16.88
CA PRO A 37 0.30 4.51 16.05
C PRO A 37 0.29 5.09 14.64
N VAL A 38 1.47 5.30 14.09
CA VAL A 38 1.71 5.59 12.67
C VAL A 38 2.32 4.35 12.04
N LEU A 39 1.62 3.78 11.07
CA LEU A 39 2.06 2.61 10.30
C LEU A 39 2.65 3.06 8.97
N TYR A 40 3.70 2.37 8.54
CA TYR A 40 4.29 2.55 7.22
C TYR A 40 3.99 1.33 6.35
N ALA A 41 3.56 1.59 5.12
CA ALA A 41 3.38 0.56 4.10
C ALA A 41 4.35 0.82 2.96
N GLU A 42 5.13 -0.20 2.60
CA GLU A 42 5.96 -0.15 1.40
C GLU A 42 5.06 -0.13 0.15
N ALA A 43 5.46 0.65 -0.85
CA ALA A 43 4.76 0.64 -2.13
C ALA A 43 4.83 -0.77 -2.77
N PRO A 44 3.71 -1.27 -3.34
CA PRO A 44 3.69 -2.59 -3.95
C PRO A 44 4.60 -2.63 -5.18
N VAL A 45 5.31 -3.74 -5.36
CA VAL A 45 6.10 -4.00 -6.57
C VAL A 45 5.29 -4.91 -7.48
N ILE A 46 4.98 -4.44 -8.70
CA ILE A 46 4.38 -5.26 -9.75
C ILE A 46 5.45 -6.21 -10.28
N LEU A 47 5.18 -7.50 -10.19
CA LEU A 47 5.99 -8.53 -10.82
C LEU A 47 5.55 -8.69 -12.27
N PHE A 48 6.52 -8.77 -13.17
CA PHE A 48 6.29 -8.94 -14.60
C PHE A 48 7.23 -10.00 -15.16
N ALA A 49 6.86 -10.55 -16.31
CA ALA A 49 7.75 -11.39 -17.10
C ALA A 49 7.57 -11.10 -18.59
N GLU A 50 8.70 -10.92 -19.28
CA GLU A 50 8.74 -10.77 -20.72
C GLU A 50 8.64 -12.15 -21.37
N ARG A 51 7.47 -12.45 -21.92
CA ARG A 51 7.18 -13.71 -22.59
C ARG A 51 6.37 -13.45 -23.85
N ASN A 52 6.59 -14.26 -24.88
CA ASN A 52 5.76 -14.26 -26.07
C ASN A 52 4.76 -15.40 -25.94
N ILE A 53 3.47 -15.06 -25.88
CA ILE A 53 2.37 -16.01 -25.74
C ILE A 53 1.50 -15.89 -26.99
N SER A 54 1.51 -16.92 -27.82
CA SER A 54 0.66 -17.00 -29.01
C SER A 54 -0.36 -18.13 -28.85
N ARG A 55 -1.65 -17.82 -29.03
CA ARG A 55 -2.70 -18.82 -29.12
C ARG A 55 -3.56 -18.56 -30.37
N PRO A 56 -3.29 -19.28 -31.47
CA PRO A 56 -4.05 -19.14 -32.72
C PRO A 56 -5.47 -19.69 -32.66
N GLU A 57 -5.73 -20.60 -31.72
CA GLU A 57 -7.02 -21.29 -31.54
C GLU A 57 -8.03 -20.45 -30.74
N HIS A 58 -9.32 -20.65 -30.96
CA HIS A 58 -10.37 -20.13 -30.07
C HIS A 58 -10.27 -20.80 -28.70
N GLY A 59 -9.78 -20.08 -27.69
CA GLY A 59 -9.71 -20.58 -26.32
C GLY A 59 -9.20 -19.52 -25.36
N PRO A 60 -9.49 -19.67 -24.05
CA PRO A 60 -9.00 -18.73 -23.05
C PRO A 60 -7.48 -18.79 -22.95
N LEU A 61 -6.84 -17.65 -22.80
CA LEU A 61 -5.39 -17.56 -22.59
C LEU A 61 -5.09 -16.70 -21.38
N SER A 62 -4.05 -17.08 -20.63
CA SER A 62 -3.59 -16.37 -19.45
C SER A 62 -2.17 -15.88 -19.68
N ALA A 63 -1.91 -14.60 -19.43
CA ALA A 63 -0.61 -13.99 -19.57
C ALA A 63 -0.28 -13.18 -18.31
N VAL A 64 1.00 -13.03 -17.98
CA VAL A 64 1.43 -12.15 -16.89
C VAL A 64 1.75 -10.76 -17.44
N VAL A 65 1.63 -9.73 -16.61
CA VAL A 65 2.09 -8.37 -16.95
C VAL A 65 3.52 -8.44 -17.54
N GLY A 66 3.78 -7.65 -18.58
CA GLY A 66 5.05 -7.64 -19.33
C GLY A 66 5.12 -8.64 -20.50
N SER A 67 4.16 -9.57 -20.63
CA SER A 67 4.12 -10.49 -21.76
C SER A 67 3.55 -9.83 -23.03
N THR A 68 4.03 -10.24 -24.20
CA THR A 68 3.43 -9.95 -25.50
C THR A 68 2.46 -11.07 -25.87
N VAL A 69 1.22 -10.70 -26.19
CA VAL A 69 0.12 -11.65 -26.41
C VAL A 69 -0.37 -11.55 -27.84
N ILE A 70 -0.37 -12.67 -28.55
CA ILE A 70 -0.98 -12.84 -29.87
C ILE A 70 -2.15 -13.82 -29.70
N ALA A 71 -3.36 -13.36 -29.95
CA ALA A 71 -4.59 -14.13 -29.71
C ALA A 71 -5.52 -14.08 -30.93
N ALA A 72 -6.31 -15.14 -31.11
CA ALA A 72 -7.39 -15.17 -32.09
C ALA A 72 -8.46 -14.09 -31.80
N LEU A 73 -9.14 -13.61 -32.84
CA LEU A 73 -10.25 -12.68 -32.70
C LEU A 73 -11.36 -13.31 -31.85
N GLY A 74 -11.89 -12.56 -30.87
CA GLY A 74 -12.91 -13.08 -29.95
C GLY A 74 -12.39 -13.99 -28.83
N ALA A 75 -11.06 -14.13 -28.66
CA ALA A 75 -10.49 -14.88 -27.55
C ALA A 75 -10.63 -14.15 -26.21
N ASN A 76 -10.85 -14.90 -25.13
CA ASN A 76 -10.83 -14.38 -23.77
C ASN A 76 -9.40 -14.37 -23.22
N VAL A 77 -8.88 -13.18 -22.93
CA VAL A 77 -7.54 -12.97 -22.38
C VAL A 77 -7.61 -12.62 -20.90
N THR A 78 -6.95 -13.40 -20.06
CA THR A 78 -6.77 -13.11 -18.65
C THR A 78 -5.35 -12.60 -18.40
N ILE A 79 -5.21 -11.38 -17.90
CA ILE A 79 -3.90 -10.83 -17.51
C ILE A 79 -3.72 -10.95 -16.00
N GLN A 80 -2.67 -11.65 -15.59
CA GLN A 80 -2.26 -11.81 -14.20
C GLN A 80 -1.31 -10.70 -13.79
N CYS A 81 -1.64 -9.99 -12.72
CA CYS A 81 -0.81 -8.96 -12.11
C CYS A 81 -0.33 -9.42 -10.73
N PRO A 82 0.72 -10.25 -10.66
CA PRO A 82 1.31 -10.64 -9.39
C PRO A 82 1.96 -9.42 -8.74
N VAL A 83 1.56 -9.13 -7.49
CA VAL A 83 2.11 -8.02 -6.71
C VAL A 83 2.85 -8.57 -5.49
N ARG A 84 3.97 -7.95 -5.13
CA ARG A 84 4.61 -8.16 -3.83
C ARG A 84 4.35 -6.96 -2.95
N VAL A 85 3.76 -7.21 -1.78
CA VAL A 85 3.50 -6.21 -0.75
C VAL A 85 4.19 -6.64 0.54
N SER A 86 4.95 -5.74 1.15
CA SER A 86 5.47 -5.92 2.51
C SER A 86 4.56 -5.19 3.49
N LEU A 87 3.52 -5.86 4.00
CA LEU A 87 2.70 -5.32 5.08
C LEU A 87 3.29 -5.75 6.43
N LYS A 88 3.84 -4.80 7.19
CA LYS A 88 4.12 -5.00 8.62
C LYS A 88 3.03 -4.34 9.44
N ILE A 89 1.90 -5.03 9.58
CA ILE A 89 0.85 -4.62 10.52
C ILE A 89 1.25 -5.14 11.89
N SER A 90 1.86 -4.28 12.72
CA SER A 90 1.94 -4.55 14.16
C SER A 90 0.55 -4.29 14.73
N GLY A 91 -0.17 -5.37 15.00
CA GLY A 91 -1.59 -5.34 15.35
C GLY A 91 -1.91 -4.48 16.56
N LYS A 92 -3.02 -3.75 16.49
CA LYS A 92 -3.80 -3.41 17.67
C LYS A 92 -5.28 -3.57 17.38
N LYS A 93 -5.89 -4.44 18.17
CA LYS A 93 -7.33 -4.67 18.29
C LYS A 93 -8.00 -3.33 18.63
N ILE A 94 -8.86 -2.85 17.73
CA ILE A 94 -9.80 -1.77 18.04
C ILE A 94 -10.89 -2.45 18.88
N LEU A 95 -10.76 -2.37 20.20
CA LEU A 95 -11.85 -2.71 21.12
C LEU A 95 -12.67 -1.44 21.29
N GLY A 96 -13.88 -1.46 20.76
CA GLY A 96 -15.01 -0.64 21.18
C GLY A 96 -16.05 -1.55 21.80
#